data_AF-A0A3M1FPF3-F1
#
_entry.id   AF-A0A3M1FPF3-F1
#
_cell.length_a   1.000
_cell.length_b   1.000
_cell.length_c   1.000
_cell.angle_alpha   90.00
_cell.angle_beta   90.00
_cell.angle_gamma   90.00
#
_symmetry.space_group_name_H-M   'P 1'
#
loop_
_entity.id
_entity.type
_entity.pdbx_description
1 polymer ?
#
loop_
_entity_poly.entity_id
_entity_poly.type
_entity_poly.pdbx_seq_one_letter_code
_entity_poly.pdbx_strand_id
1 'polypeptide(L)'
;MIEAVTFDFWDTIAIDDSDEAKRRAMGLPSKAEARVQLFADWITAHYPHIDRKKAAEAYEYANQNFRHEWHAEHRTPGIVSRLYDAYDYLGLRPGPGKFAELKREVDALIREIEDMEVRIPPDFAPGVHQALEVLSQNYKLGIISDT
;
A
#
# COMPACT_ATOMS: atom_id res chain seq x y z
N MET A 1 -15.67 -20.75 22.52
CA MET A 1 -14.73 -19.67 22.91
C MET A 1 -13.41 -20.00 22.23
N ILE A 2 -12.81 -19.05 21.50
CA ILE A 2 -11.49 -19.27 20.87
C ILE A 2 -10.44 -18.82 21.88
N GLU A 3 -9.45 -19.66 22.11
CA GLU A 3 -8.25 -19.33 22.86
C GLU A 3 -7.10 -19.25 21.84
N ALA A 4 -6.46 -18.09 21.73
CA ALA A 4 -5.41 -17.84 20.76
C ALA A 4 -4.29 -16.99 21.36
N VAL A 5 -3.07 -17.24 20.92
CA VAL A 5 -1.92 -16.37 21.15
C VAL A 5 -1.66 -15.62 19.85
N THR A 6 -1.67 -14.30 19.89
CA THR A 6 -1.44 -13.44 18.73
C THR A 6 -0.11 -12.72 18.88
N PHE A 7 0.63 -12.67 17.79
CA PHE A 7 1.82 -11.86 17.64
C PHE A 7 1.55 -10.80 16.58
N ASP A 8 2.23 -9.66 16.68
CA ASP A 8 2.25 -8.71 15.58
C ASP A 8 2.90 -9.37 14.35
N PHE A 9 2.53 -8.95 13.15
CA PHE A 9 3.16 -9.48 11.94
C PHE A 9 4.51 -8.81 11.70
N TRP A 10 4.52 -7.47 11.80
CA TRP A 10 5.70 -6.65 11.59
C TRP A 10 6.67 -6.75 12.77
N ASP A 11 7.96 -6.77 12.46
CA ASP A 11 9.09 -6.98 13.37
C ASP A 11 9.05 -8.25 14.23
N THR A 12 8.06 -9.14 14.03
CA THR A 12 8.01 -10.48 14.62
C THR A 12 8.13 -11.58 13.56
N ILE A 13 7.46 -11.44 12.41
CA ILE A 13 7.57 -12.37 11.29
C ILE A 13 8.38 -11.76 10.16
N ALA A 14 8.01 -10.55 9.73
CA ALA A 14 8.70 -9.81 8.68
C ALA A 14 9.36 -8.57 9.29
N ILE A 15 10.63 -8.33 8.96
CA ILE A 15 11.36 -7.14 9.41
C ILE A 15 10.84 -5.94 8.62
N ASP A 16 10.29 -4.95 9.31
CA ASP A 16 9.71 -3.78 8.65
C ASP A 16 10.79 -3.00 7.87
N ASP A 17 10.39 -2.46 6.71
CA ASP A 17 11.24 -1.72 5.75
C ASP A 17 12.55 -2.40 5.30
N SER A 18 12.79 -3.67 5.62
CA SER A 18 14.01 -4.38 5.23
C SER A 18 14.17 -4.51 3.71
N ASP A 19 13.08 -4.38 2.95
CA ASP A 19 13.12 -4.32 1.51
C ASP A 19 13.67 -3.01 0.93
N GLU A 20 13.64 -1.89 1.66
CA GLU A 20 14.15 -0.61 1.18
C GLU A 20 15.66 -0.65 0.92
N ALA A 21 16.42 -1.40 1.74
CA ALA A 21 17.85 -1.62 1.50
C ALA A 21 18.10 -2.39 0.20
N LYS A 22 17.26 -3.39 -0.11
CA LYS A 22 17.30 -4.17 -1.35
C LYS A 22 16.94 -3.30 -2.55
N ARG A 23 15.88 -2.48 -2.43
CA ARG A 23 15.48 -1.49 -3.46
C ARG A 23 16.61 -0.53 -3.79
N ARG A 24 17.24 0.06 -2.77
CA ARG A 24 18.37 0.97 -2.94
C ARG A 24 19.57 0.30 -3.64
N ALA A 25 19.88 -0.94 -3.30
CA ALA A 25 20.96 -1.70 -3.96
C ALA A 25 20.68 -1.95 -5.46
N MET A 26 19.41 -1.99 -5.85
CA MET A 26 18.98 -2.10 -7.26
C MET A 26 18.90 -0.75 -7.97
N GLY A 27 19.23 0.37 -7.30
CA GLY A 27 19.09 1.72 -7.86
C GLY A 27 17.64 2.19 -8.01
N LEU A 28 16.70 1.56 -7.30
CA LEU A 28 15.28 1.92 -7.33
C LEU A 28 14.98 3.03 -6.29
N PRO A 29 13.95 3.85 -6.54
CA PRO A 29 13.44 4.80 -5.55
C PRO A 29 12.82 4.06 -4.35
N SER A 30 12.69 4.78 -3.22
CA SER A 30 11.96 4.25 -2.06
C SER A 30 10.52 3.91 -2.42
N LYS A 31 9.84 3.06 -1.65
CA LYS A 31 8.42 2.76 -1.88
C LYS A 31 7.56 4.01 -1.85
N ALA A 32 7.84 4.92 -0.91
CA ALA A 32 7.13 6.20 -0.82
C ALA A 32 7.25 7.03 -2.11
N GLU A 33 8.46 7.18 -2.63
CA GLU A 33 8.71 7.90 -3.88
C GLU A 33 8.13 7.16 -5.09
N ALA A 34 8.27 5.83 -5.14
CA ALA A 34 7.75 5.00 -6.22
C ALA A 34 6.22 5.09 -6.34
N ARG A 35 5.50 5.12 -5.22
CA ARG A 35 4.04 5.33 -5.20
C ARG A 35 3.64 6.68 -5.82
N VAL A 36 4.35 7.75 -5.45
CA VAL A 36 4.13 9.10 -5.99
C VAL A 36 4.41 9.12 -7.51
N GLN A 37 5.51 8.50 -7.94
CA GLN A 37 5.89 8.41 -9.35
C GLN A 37 4.85 7.61 -10.15
N LEU A 38 4.46 6.43 -9.67
CA LEU A 38 3.43 5.58 -10.30
C LEU A 38 2.12 6.33 -10.46
N PHE A 39 1.64 7.00 -9.40
CA PHE A 39 0.41 7.78 -9.48
C PHE A 39 0.55 8.94 -10.47
N ALA A 40 1.63 9.72 -10.40
CA ALA A 40 1.82 10.87 -11.27
C ALA A 40 1.94 10.47 -12.75
N ASP A 41 2.67 9.40 -13.04
CA ASP A 41 2.85 8.87 -14.39
C ASP A 41 1.52 8.28 -14.91
N TRP A 42 0.75 7.60 -14.06
CA TRP A 42 -0.58 7.10 -14.39
C TRP A 42 -1.55 8.23 -14.75
N ILE A 43 -1.64 9.26 -13.90
CA ILE A 43 -2.53 10.39 -14.10
C ILE A 43 -2.16 11.17 -15.36
N THR A 44 -0.88 11.44 -15.58
CA THR A 44 -0.45 12.21 -16.76
C THR A 44 -0.66 11.45 -18.07
N ALA A 45 -0.61 10.11 -18.04
CA ALA A 45 -0.93 9.28 -19.20
C ALA A 45 -2.44 9.29 -19.56
N HIS A 46 -3.33 9.28 -18.56
CA HIS A 46 -4.79 9.24 -18.77
C HIS A 46 -5.41 10.65 -18.89
N TYR A 47 -4.81 11.64 -18.25
CA TYR A 47 -5.28 13.03 -18.15
C TYR A 47 -4.14 13.99 -18.51
N PRO A 48 -3.77 14.11 -19.80
CA PRO A 48 -2.59 14.88 -20.24
C PRO A 48 -2.69 16.40 -20.00
N HIS A 49 -3.87 16.88 -19.59
CA HIS A 49 -4.08 18.27 -19.18
C HIS A 49 -3.67 18.55 -17.72
N ILE A 50 -3.44 17.49 -16.92
CA ILE A 50 -2.95 17.58 -15.56
C ILE A 50 -1.43 17.52 -15.59
N ASP A 51 -0.79 18.54 -15.01
CA ASP A 51 0.66 18.57 -14.90
C ASP A 51 1.17 17.51 -13.92
N ARG A 52 2.35 16.95 -14.20
CA ARG A 52 2.95 15.90 -13.37
C ARG A 52 3.18 16.34 -11.93
N LYS A 53 3.58 17.60 -11.71
CA LYS A 53 3.75 18.14 -10.36
C LYS A 53 2.41 18.18 -9.63
N LYS A 54 1.34 18.57 -10.32
CA LYS A 54 -0.01 18.60 -9.73
C LYS A 54 -0.51 17.20 -9.36
N ALA A 55 -0.21 16.20 -10.19
CA ALA A 55 -0.52 14.81 -9.86
C ALA A 55 0.28 14.31 -8.65
N ALA A 56 1.56 14.65 -8.54
CA ALA A 56 2.36 14.33 -7.36
C ALA A 56 1.82 15.00 -6.07
N GLU A 57 1.46 16.29 -6.14
CA GLU A 57 0.84 17.04 -5.03
C GLU A 57 -0.46 16.37 -4.55
N ALA A 58 -1.26 15.82 -5.47
CA ALA A 58 -2.49 15.10 -5.13
C ALA A 58 -2.24 13.82 -4.33
N TYR A 59 -1.22 13.05 -4.71
CA TYR A 59 -0.84 11.84 -3.98
C TYR A 59 -0.23 12.17 -2.61
N GLU A 60 0.57 13.24 -2.53
CA GLU A 60 1.10 13.74 -1.26
C GLU A 60 -0.02 14.19 -0.31
N TYR A 61 -1.03 14.89 -0.83
CA TYR A 61 -2.23 15.25 -0.07
C TYR A 61 -2.94 14.01 0.49
N ALA A 62 -3.18 12.99 -0.35
CA ALA A 62 -3.81 11.75 0.10
C ALA A 62 -2.96 11.00 1.15
N ASN A 63 -1.63 11.02 1.04
CA ASN A 63 -0.75 10.47 2.07
C ASN A 63 -0.84 11.24 3.41
N GLN A 64 -1.03 12.56 3.36
CA GLN A 64 -1.23 13.36 4.58
C GLN A 64 -2.55 13.02 5.25
N ASN A 65 -3.64 12.89 4.49
CA ASN A 65 -4.93 12.42 5.00
C ASN A 65 -4.81 11.04 5.63
N PHE A 66 -4.20 10.08 4.93
CA PHE A 66 -3.96 8.73 5.46
C PHE A 66 -3.21 8.77 6.81
N ARG A 67 -2.13 9.55 6.90
CA ARG A 67 -1.37 9.68 8.16
C ARG A 67 -2.20 10.31 9.27
N HIS A 68 -3.07 11.27 8.94
CA HIS A 68 -3.98 11.86 9.91
C HIS A 68 -4.96 10.81 10.44
N GLU A 69 -5.65 10.08 9.56
CA GLU A 69 -6.59 9.03 9.98
C GLU A 69 -5.91 7.93 10.80
N TRP A 70 -4.69 7.55 10.41
CA TRP A 70 -3.92 6.54 11.12
C TRP A 70 -3.48 7.00 12.51
N HIS A 71 -2.83 8.16 12.61
CA HIS A 71 -2.25 8.61 13.87
C HIS A 71 -3.25 9.31 14.80
N ALA A 72 -4.21 10.06 14.27
CA ALA A 72 -5.16 10.83 15.08
C ALA A 72 -6.46 10.07 15.32
N GLU A 73 -6.94 9.33 14.31
CA GLU A 73 -8.25 8.68 14.37
C GLU A 73 -8.17 7.16 14.61
N HIS A 74 -6.96 6.61 14.67
CA HIS A 74 -6.69 5.19 14.92
C HIS A 74 -7.42 4.26 13.93
N ARG A 75 -7.57 4.73 12.68
CA ARG A 75 -8.07 3.93 11.56
C ARG A 75 -7.00 3.80 10.51
N THR A 76 -6.90 2.65 9.86
CA THR A 76 -5.95 2.43 8.77
C THR A 76 -6.70 2.35 7.45
N PRO A 77 -6.85 3.46 6.68
CA PRO A 77 -7.51 3.40 5.39
C PRO A 77 -6.77 2.51 4.40
N GLY A 78 -7.50 1.68 3.66
CA GLY A 78 -6.94 0.91 2.55
C GLY A 78 -6.51 1.81 1.38
N ILE A 79 -5.72 1.24 0.47
CA ILE A 79 -5.20 1.95 -0.72
C ILE A 79 -6.31 2.55 -1.60
N VAL A 80 -7.47 1.89 -1.67
CA VAL A 80 -8.65 2.38 -2.40
C VAL A 80 -9.07 3.78 -1.93
N SER A 81 -9.23 3.96 -0.62
CA SER A 81 -9.65 5.24 -0.04
C SER A 81 -8.62 6.33 -0.34
N ARG A 82 -7.33 5.99 -0.15
CA ARG A 82 -6.22 6.91 -0.42
C ARG A 82 -6.18 7.35 -1.88
N LEU A 83 -6.43 6.44 -2.83
CA LEU A 83 -6.48 6.82 -4.24
C LEU A 83 -7.68 7.71 -4.56
N TYR A 84 -8.87 7.41 -4.01
CA TYR A 84 -10.02 8.29 -4.20
C TYR A 84 -9.79 9.71 -3.67
N ASP A 85 -9.13 9.86 -2.52
CA ASP A 85 -8.71 11.18 -2.01
C ASP A 85 -7.84 11.95 -3.02
N ALA A 86 -6.90 11.26 -3.66
CA ALA A 86 -6.03 11.87 -4.66
C ALA A 86 -6.79 12.23 -5.95
N TYR A 87 -7.71 11.38 -6.41
CA TYR A 87 -8.58 11.68 -7.55
C TYR A 87 -9.52 12.86 -7.26
N ASP A 88 -10.11 12.91 -6.07
CA ASP A 88 -10.97 14.01 -5.63
C ASP A 88 -10.20 15.33 -5.53
N TYR A 89 -8.96 15.30 -5.04
CA TYR A 89 -8.08 16.48 -5.02
C TYR A 89 -7.83 17.04 -6.43
N LEU A 90 -7.74 16.18 -7.44
CA LEU A 90 -7.60 16.57 -8.85
C LEU A 90 -8.93 16.96 -9.51
N GLY A 91 -10.06 16.82 -8.82
CA GLY A 91 -11.39 17.02 -9.39
C GLY A 91 -11.79 15.94 -10.40
N LEU A 92 -11.11 14.80 -10.40
CA LEU A 92 -11.37 13.67 -11.29
C LEU A 92 -12.57 12.87 -10.78
N ARG A 93 -13.75 13.25 -11.28
CA ARG A 93 -15.02 12.60 -10.95
C ARG A 93 -15.65 11.98 -12.19
N PRO A 94 -16.35 10.84 -12.04
CA PRO A 94 -17.00 10.23 -13.18
C PRO A 94 -18.19 11.09 -13.61
N GLY A 95 -18.28 11.37 -14.91
CA GLY A 95 -19.50 11.91 -15.51
C GLY A 95 -20.68 10.92 -15.40
N PRO A 96 -21.91 11.34 -15.72
CA PRO A 96 -23.08 10.46 -15.68
C PRO A 96 -22.84 9.17 -16.46
N GLY A 97 -23.06 8.02 -15.81
CA GLY A 97 -22.87 6.69 -16.40
C GLY A 97 -21.42 6.19 -16.49
N LYS A 98 -20.42 6.99 -16.12
CA LYS A 98 -18.98 6.63 -16.24
C LYS A 98 -18.33 6.09 -14.98
N PHE A 99 -19.11 5.85 -13.92
CA PHE A 99 -18.56 5.34 -12.65
C PHE A 99 -17.81 4.02 -12.82
N ALA A 100 -18.35 3.10 -13.63
CA ALA A 100 -17.72 1.80 -13.88
C ALA A 100 -16.42 1.90 -14.70
N GLU A 101 -16.23 2.95 -15.50
CA GLU A 101 -14.97 3.23 -16.19
C GLU A 101 -13.91 3.71 -15.19
N LEU A 102 -14.24 4.73 -14.39
CA LEU A 102 -13.34 5.25 -13.36
C LEU A 102 -12.96 4.17 -12.35
N LYS A 103 -13.92 3.35 -11.90
CA LYS A 103 -13.62 2.26 -10.97
C LYS A 103 -12.60 1.29 -11.56
N ARG A 104 -12.74 0.89 -12.84
CA ARG A 104 -11.79 -0.02 -13.49
C ARG A 104 -10.41 0.59 -13.63
N GLU A 105 -10.33 1.89 -13.90
CA GLU A 105 -9.06 2.63 -13.95
C GLU A 105 -8.38 2.65 -12.58
N VAL A 106 -9.11 3.00 -11.52
CA VAL A 106 -8.60 3.00 -10.15
C VAL A 106 -8.20 1.59 -9.72
N ASP A 107 -9.01 0.57 -10.01
CA ASP A 107 -8.70 -0.85 -9.72
C ASP A 107 -7.40 -1.31 -10.41
N ALA A 108 -7.13 -0.82 -11.63
CA ALA A 108 -5.89 -1.14 -12.33
C ALA A 108 -4.67 -0.46 -11.68
N LEU A 109 -4.79 0.81 -11.28
CA LEU A 109 -3.73 1.50 -10.56
C LEU A 109 -3.46 0.89 -9.17
N ILE A 110 -4.50 0.43 -8.47
CA ILE A 110 -4.36 -0.30 -7.20
C ILE A 110 -3.45 -1.50 -7.40
N ARG A 111 -3.70 -2.33 -8.41
CA ARG A 111 -2.89 -3.51 -8.70
C ARG A 111 -1.44 -3.16 -8.99
N GLU A 112 -1.18 -2.12 -9.78
CA GLU A 112 0.19 -1.68 -10.07
C GLU A 112 0.94 -1.24 -8.80
N ILE A 113 0.25 -0.55 -7.88
CA ILE A 113 0.83 -0.15 -6.58
C ILE A 113 1.07 -1.38 -5.71
N GLU A 114 0.07 -2.26 -5.55
CA GLU A 114 0.17 -3.49 -4.75
C GLU A 114 1.30 -4.40 -5.25
N ASP A 115 1.41 -4.60 -6.56
CA ASP A 115 2.48 -5.39 -7.17
C ASP A 115 3.85 -4.77 -6.90
N MET A 116 3.97 -3.44 -6.93
CA MET A 116 5.21 -2.73 -6.60
C MET A 116 5.62 -2.94 -5.13
N GLU A 117 4.67 -3.04 -4.20
CA GLU A 117 4.94 -3.28 -2.78
C GLU A 117 5.53 -4.65 -2.50
N VAL A 118 5.05 -5.69 -3.20
CA VAL A 118 5.36 -7.10 -2.89
C VAL A 118 6.45 -7.70 -3.79
N ARG A 119 6.75 -7.06 -4.93
CA ARG A 119 7.77 -7.55 -5.87
C ARG A 119 9.15 -7.69 -5.23
N ILE A 120 9.46 -6.80 -4.29
CA ILE A 120 10.66 -6.89 -3.46
C ILE A 120 10.16 -7.10 -2.02
N PRO A 121 10.00 -8.36 -1.58
CA PRO A 121 9.41 -8.65 -0.28
C PRO A 121 10.37 -8.27 0.86
N PRO A 122 9.87 -7.98 2.07
CA PRO A 122 10.71 -7.82 3.26
C PRO A 122 11.45 -9.13 3.60
N ASP A 123 12.52 -9.01 4.37
CA ASP A 123 13.22 -10.14 4.96
C ASP A 123 12.43 -10.71 6.15
N PHE A 124 12.57 -12.02 6.36
CA PHE A 124 12.03 -12.70 7.53
C PHE A 124 12.87 -12.42 8.77
N ALA A 125 12.22 -12.29 9.92
CA ALA A 125 12.90 -12.14 11.20
C ALA A 125 13.80 -13.37 11.49
N PRO A 126 14.99 -13.18 12.07
CA PRO A 126 15.90 -14.29 12.33
C PRO A 126 15.26 -15.40 13.17
N GLY A 127 15.37 -16.64 12.72
CA GLY A 127 14.82 -17.81 13.42
C GLY A 127 13.31 -18.03 13.27
N VAL A 128 12.59 -17.15 12.55
CA VAL A 128 11.12 -17.26 12.44
C VAL A 128 10.67 -18.58 11.82
N HIS A 129 11.38 -19.09 10.81
CA HIS A 129 11.03 -20.36 10.17
C HIS A 129 11.06 -21.53 11.15
N GLN A 130 12.09 -21.61 12.00
CA GLN A 130 12.20 -22.64 13.02
C GLN A 130 11.14 -22.46 14.11
N ALA A 131 10.87 -21.22 14.51
CA ALA A 131 9.82 -20.93 15.49
C ALA A 131 8.43 -21.37 14.97
N LEU A 132 8.09 -21.04 13.72
CA LEU A 132 6.84 -21.45 13.10
C LEU A 132 6.74 -22.98 12.94
N GLU A 133 7.83 -23.65 12.58
CA GLU A 133 7.88 -25.11 12.51
C GLU A 133 7.53 -25.75 13.87
N VAL A 134 8.18 -25.30 14.95
CA VAL A 134 7.93 -25.80 16.31
C VAL A 134 6.51 -25.50 16.79
N LEU A 135 6.02 -24.28 16.54
CA LEU A 135 4.66 -23.88 16.93
C LEU A 135 3.60 -24.70 16.19
N SER A 136 3.81 -25.00 14.90
CA SER A 136 2.87 -25.77 14.09
C SER A 136 2.64 -27.20 14.57
N GLN A 137 3.55 -27.76 15.37
CA GLN A 137 3.41 -29.09 15.97
C GLN A 137 2.32 -29.14 17.04
N ASN A 138 2.03 -27.99 17.67
CA ASN A 138 1.11 -27.91 18.82
C ASN A 138 -0.09 -26.98 18.58
N TYR A 139 0.02 -26.05 17.61
CA TYR A 139 -0.98 -25.03 17.35
C TYR A 139 -1.36 -24.97 15.86
N LYS A 140 -2.63 -24.67 15.59
CA LYS A 140 -3.07 -24.24 14.25
C LYS A 140 -2.62 -22.80 14.05
N LEU A 141 -1.72 -22.58 13.08
CA LEU A 141 -1.23 -21.25 12.75
C LEU A 141 -2.14 -20.57 11.72
N GLY A 142 -2.30 -19.26 11.84
CA GLY A 142 -3.04 -18.44 10.88
C GLY A 142 -2.50 -17.02 10.89
N ILE A 143 -2.58 -16.36 9.74
CA ILE A 143 -2.36 -14.91 9.64
C ILE A 143 -3.73 -14.24 9.66
N ILE A 144 -3.88 -13.28 10.56
CA ILE A 144 -5.03 -12.37 10.59
C ILE A 144 -4.53 -11.06 10.01
N SER A 145 -5.17 -10.63 8.93
CA SER A 145 -4.85 -9.37 8.26
C SER A 145 -6.15 -8.66 7.97
N ASP A 146 -6.20 -7.38 8.29
CA ASP A 146 -7.33 -6.51 8.04
C ASP A 146 -7.47 -6.36 6.51
N THR A 147 -8.44 -7.06 5.93
CA THR A 147 -8.84 -6.95 4.51
C THR A 147 -10.35 -6.81 4.40
#